data_AF-A0A7T0PXD3-F1
#
_entry.id   AF-A0A7T0PXD3-F1
#
_cell.length_a   1.000
_cell.length_b   1.000
_cell.length_c   1.000
_cell.angle_alpha   90.00
_cell.angle_beta   90.00
_cell.angle_gamma   90.00
#
_symmetry.space_group_name_H-M   'P 1'
#
loop_
_entity.id
_entity.type
_entity.pdbx_description
1 polymer ?
#
loop_
_entity_poly.entity_id
_entity_poly.type
_entity_poly.pdbx_seq_one_letter_code
_entity_poly.pdbx_strand_id
1 'polypeptide(L)'
;MTDHDPYQTPGPESGPAPADPYAGFNAGPNAGTSPAPGTAPLPPTVPPAPAAVPAPEVGPPTLTNGATVHGLWGIKPLRHPAELALMWTSVVFSALGLILWITLCVWLMTDPNPTGELADLREFFVGDATSYGAQFLLVVPIIPVVVWVVRAILYAQLRSQAVQMSPAQFPEGYRMVVEAAQQFGLRRVPDAYVVLGNGVVNAFASGHGFRRFVAVHSDLFEVGGRARDPEALRFVIGHEVGHLAAGHVSWFRLVATALASNIPLLSQALSRAQEYTADNHGYSVAPQGVAGMIGLLSGGKYLGAQVNLHAMADRATREKGLWLHLAVWAATHPVNTWRAHALRDRRAPGRIMLRPKESTAWFAPSTPTGSTASTGWPTPGQALATLDAFGPRTDEEQFGRYPGVEYTAPRDALRLADPTPVPVTARS
;
A
#
# COMPACT_ATOMS: atom_id res chain seq x y z
N MET A 1 -19.10 2.85 -67.14
CA MET A 1 -18.16 1.71 -67.26
C MET A 1 -16.79 2.29 -67.01
N THR A 2 -16.09 2.06 -65.91
CA THR A 2 -16.07 0.95 -64.93
C THR A 2 -15.51 1.56 -63.63
N ASP A 3 -16.27 1.57 -62.53
CA ASP A 3 -16.22 0.59 -61.43
C ASP A 3 -14.80 0.26 -60.94
N HIS A 4 -14.42 0.81 -59.78
CA HIS A 4 -13.17 0.50 -59.08
C HIS A 4 -13.54 0.06 -57.65
N ASP A 5 -13.47 -1.25 -57.42
CA ASP A 5 -13.77 -1.93 -56.17
C ASP A 5 -12.58 -1.78 -55.18
N PRO A 6 -12.80 -1.31 -53.93
CA PRO A 6 -11.74 -1.11 -52.94
C PRO A 6 -11.36 -2.36 -52.11
N TYR A 7 -11.77 -3.58 -52.49
CA TYR A 7 -11.49 -4.82 -51.71
C TYR A 7 -10.57 -5.86 -52.38
N GLN A 8 -9.60 -5.45 -53.21
CA GLN A 8 -8.57 -6.40 -53.68
C GLN A 8 -7.50 -6.68 -52.62
N THR A 9 -7.54 -7.88 -52.04
CA THR A 9 -6.47 -8.49 -51.23
C THR A 9 -5.28 -8.92 -52.09
N PRO A 10 -4.02 -8.64 -51.70
CA PRO A 10 -2.85 -9.16 -52.42
C PRO A 10 -2.71 -10.69 -52.27
N GLY A 11 -2.39 -11.38 -53.37
CA GLY A 11 -2.03 -12.80 -53.40
C GLY A 11 -0.62 -13.09 -52.83
N PRO A 12 -0.26 -14.37 -52.64
CA PRO A 12 0.89 -14.75 -51.82
C PRO A 12 2.21 -14.60 -52.56
N GLU A 13 3.11 -13.77 -52.01
CA GLU A 13 4.53 -13.79 -52.37
C GLU A 13 5.23 -14.97 -51.69
N SER A 14 5.92 -15.78 -52.49
CA SER A 14 6.73 -16.91 -52.06
C SER A 14 8.07 -16.45 -51.46
N GLY A 15 8.13 -16.32 -50.13
CA GLY A 15 9.37 -16.25 -49.35
C GLY A 15 9.75 -17.61 -48.76
N PRO A 16 11.04 -17.86 -48.43
CA PRO A 16 11.46 -19.14 -47.87
C PRO A 16 10.85 -19.37 -46.48
N ALA A 17 10.38 -20.59 -46.23
CA ALA A 17 9.69 -20.97 -45.00
C ALA A 17 10.59 -20.83 -43.75
N PRO A 18 10.03 -20.40 -42.59
CA PRO A 18 10.77 -20.40 -41.33
C PRO A 18 10.99 -21.84 -40.83
N ALA A 19 12.19 -22.10 -40.31
CA ALA A 19 12.57 -23.39 -39.74
C ALA A 19 11.78 -23.67 -38.44
N ASP A 20 11.28 -24.90 -38.32
CA ASP A 20 10.54 -25.40 -37.16
C ASP A 20 11.49 -25.53 -35.94
N PRO A 21 11.25 -24.80 -34.82
CA PRO A 21 12.13 -24.82 -33.66
C PRO A 21 12.00 -26.09 -32.79
N TYR A 22 11.20 -27.08 -33.19
CA TYR A 22 10.98 -28.32 -32.40
C TYR A 22 11.45 -29.62 -33.07
N ALA A 23 12.17 -29.55 -34.21
CA ALA A 23 12.63 -30.72 -34.98
C ALA A 23 13.76 -31.57 -34.35
N GLY A 24 13.95 -31.53 -33.02
CA GLY A 24 15.04 -32.23 -32.32
C GLY A 24 14.63 -33.22 -31.22
N PHE A 25 13.35 -33.35 -30.87
CA PHE A 25 12.90 -34.11 -29.69
C PHE A 25 12.50 -35.56 -29.94
N ASN A 26 13.02 -36.21 -30.98
CA ASN A 26 12.82 -37.65 -31.20
C ASN A 26 14.12 -38.35 -31.59
N ALA A 27 14.96 -38.66 -30.60
CA ALA A 27 15.94 -39.73 -30.69
C ALA A 27 16.08 -40.41 -29.32
N GLY A 28 15.66 -41.67 -29.26
CA GLY A 28 15.93 -42.58 -28.13
C GLY A 28 17.42 -42.99 -28.05
N PRO A 29 17.80 -43.76 -27.03
CA PRO A 29 19.05 -43.58 -26.31
C PRO A 29 20.25 -44.20 -27.01
N ASN A 30 21.35 -43.44 -27.11
CA ASN A 30 22.67 -44.03 -27.31
C ASN A 30 23.41 -44.09 -25.98
N ALA A 31 23.70 -45.31 -25.58
CA ALA A 31 24.55 -45.64 -24.44
C ALA A 31 25.96 -45.09 -24.66
N GLY A 32 26.32 -44.06 -23.90
CA GLY A 32 27.67 -43.54 -23.77
C GLY A 32 28.02 -43.45 -22.28
N THR A 33 29.12 -44.08 -21.89
CA THR A 33 29.62 -44.24 -20.52
C THR A 33 29.66 -42.93 -19.73
N SER A 34 29.02 -42.91 -18.56
CA SER A 34 29.14 -41.82 -17.57
C SER A 34 30.58 -41.75 -17.02
N PRO A 35 31.22 -40.57 -16.95
CA PRO A 35 32.35 -40.39 -16.06
C PRO A 35 31.86 -40.29 -14.61
N ALA A 36 32.63 -40.86 -13.69
CA ALA A 36 32.37 -40.87 -12.25
C ALA A 36 32.16 -39.45 -11.68
N PRO A 37 31.37 -39.28 -10.60
CA PRO A 37 31.08 -37.97 -10.03
C PRO A 37 32.35 -37.37 -9.40
N GLY A 38 32.95 -36.42 -10.10
CA GLY A 38 33.92 -35.50 -9.52
C GLY A 38 33.21 -34.56 -8.55
N THR A 39 33.79 -34.37 -7.38
CA THR A 39 33.40 -33.39 -6.38
C THR A 39 33.43 -31.98 -6.99
N ALA A 40 32.27 -31.47 -7.39
CA ALA A 40 32.14 -30.07 -7.77
C ALA A 40 32.53 -29.18 -6.57
N PRO A 41 33.37 -28.16 -6.72
CA PRO A 41 33.67 -27.23 -5.65
C PRO A 41 32.38 -26.52 -5.23
N LEU A 42 32.13 -26.43 -3.93
CA LEU A 42 31.09 -25.56 -3.38
C LEU A 42 31.29 -24.13 -3.93
N PRO A 43 30.22 -23.38 -4.25
CA PRO A 43 30.35 -22.01 -4.71
C PRO A 43 31.10 -21.17 -3.65
N PRO A 44 31.91 -20.18 -4.08
CA PRO A 44 32.69 -19.37 -3.15
C PRO A 44 31.75 -18.70 -2.13
N THR A 45 32.08 -18.88 -0.85
CA THR A 45 31.47 -18.16 0.25
C THR A 45 31.56 -16.66 0.00
N VAL A 46 30.45 -15.96 0.22
CA VAL A 46 30.39 -14.48 0.15
C VAL A 46 31.60 -13.92 0.92
N PRO A 47 32.43 -13.05 0.31
CA PRO A 47 33.60 -12.51 0.99
C PRO A 47 33.17 -11.81 2.29
N PRO A 48 33.93 -11.95 3.39
CA PRO A 48 33.57 -11.34 4.66
C PRO A 48 33.50 -9.83 4.50
N ALA A 49 32.40 -9.25 4.98
CA ALA A 49 32.24 -7.79 5.02
C ALA A 49 33.39 -7.15 5.82
N PRO A 50 33.88 -5.96 5.44
CA PRO A 50 34.86 -5.23 6.24
C PRO A 50 34.35 -5.10 7.69
N ALA A 51 35.26 -5.23 8.65
CA ALA A 51 34.93 -5.28 10.09
C ALA A 51 34.08 -4.07 10.49
N ALA A 52 32.78 -4.29 10.67
CA ALA A 52 31.86 -3.29 11.16
C ALA A 52 32.16 -3.03 12.64
N VAL A 53 32.13 -1.76 13.04
CA VAL A 53 32.08 -1.37 14.46
C VAL A 53 30.94 -2.18 15.10
N PRO A 54 31.17 -2.89 16.23
CA PRO A 54 30.15 -3.74 16.82
C PRO A 54 28.98 -2.86 17.25
N ALA A 55 27.90 -2.90 16.47
CA ALA A 55 26.63 -2.34 16.88
C ALA A 55 26.16 -3.09 18.14
N PRO A 56 25.44 -2.43 19.06
CA PRO A 56 24.92 -3.08 20.26
C PRO A 56 24.13 -4.35 19.87
N GLU A 57 24.34 -5.46 20.60
CA GLU A 57 23.64 -6.71 20.35
C GLU A 57 22.14 -6.54 20.60
N VAL A 58 21.38 -6.34 19.53
CA VAL A 58 19.92 -6.32 19.57
C VAL A 58 19.41 -7.74 19.38
N GLY A 59 18.83 -8.33 20.44
CA GLY A 59 18.19 -9.64 20.37
C GLY A 59 17.05 -9.69 19.33
N PRO A 60 16.78 -10.85 18.72
CA PRO A 60 15.74 -11.00 17.69
C PRO A 60 14.34 -10.68 18.22
N PRO A 61 13.37 -10.39 17.34
CA PRO A 61 11.98 -10.17 17.73
C PRO A 61 11.38 -11.45 18.32
N THR A 62 10.66 -11.29 19.43
CA THR A 62 9.90 -12.31 20.16
C THR A 62 8.47 -11.83 20.39
N LEU A 63 7.64 -12.67 21.01
CA LEU A 63 6.27 -12.32 21.38
C LEU A 63 6.18 -11.19 22.40
N THR A 64 7.21 -11.02 23.23
CA THR A 64 7.19 -10.12 24.38
C THR A 64 8.00 -8.84 24.17
N ASN A 65 9.02 -8.87 23.31
CA ASN A 65 9.90 -7.72 23.08
C ASN A 65 9.52 -6.88 21.85
N GLY A 66 8.66 -7.38 20.97
CA GLY A 66 8.15 -6.68 19.78
C GLY A 66 9.13 -6.61 18.60
N ALA A 67 8.73 -5.91 17.54
CA ALA A 67 9.52 -5.74 16.33
C ALA A 67 10.67 -4.72 16.48
N THR A 68 10.56 -3.80 17.44
CA THR A 68 11.49 -2.70 17.66
C THR A 68 12.15 -2.78 19.03
N VAL A 69 13.21 -2.01 19.23
CA VAL A 69 13.81 -1.77 20.56
C VAL A 69 12.92 -0.91 21.48
N HIS A 70 11.89 -0.26 20.93
CA HIS A 70 10.92 0.55 21.66
C HIS A 70 9.77 -0.28 22.28
N GLY A 71 9.83 -1.61 22.15
CA GLY A 71 8.86 -2.54 22.69
C GLY A 71 7.72 -2.91 21.73
N LEU A 72 6.67 -3.52 22.27
CA LEU A 72 5.54 -4.08 21.49
C LEU A 72 4.79 -3.04 20.67
N TRP A 73 4.75 -1.80 21.14
CA TRP A 73 3.95 -0.74 20.55
C TRP A 73 4.75 0.21 19.65
N GLY A 74 6.06 0.01 19.51
CA GLY A 74 6.90 0.89 18.71
C GLY A 74 6.99 2.31 19.26
N ILE A 75 7.13 3.29 18.36
CA ILE A 75 7.43 4.68 18.70
C ILE A 75 6.15 5.46 19.01
N LYS A 76 5.86 5.70 20.30
CA LYS A 76 4.63 6.36 20.75
C LYS A 76 4.35 7.72 20.06
N PRO A 77 5.31 8.65 19.91
CA PRO A 77 5.06 9.94 19.25
C PRO A 77 4.62 9.84 17.78
N LEU A 78 4.95 8.74 17.09
CA LEU A 78 4.56 8.53 15.70
C LEU A 78 3.19 7.85 15.55
N ARG A 79 2.58 7.38 16.65
CA ARG A 79 1.28 6.71 16.60
C ARG A 79 0.14 7.71 16.58
N HIS A 80 -0.84 7.45 15.73
CA HIS A 80 -2.11 8.15 15.76
C HIS A 80 -2.81 7.88 17.11
N PRO A 81 -3.30 8.90 17.82
CA PRO A 81 -3.80 8.76 19.20
C PRO A 81 -5.00 7.81 19.32
N ALA A 82 -5.83 7.71 18.27
CA ALA A 82 -6.97 6.79 18.26
C ALA A 82 -6.60 5.34 17.93
N GLU A 83 -5.41 5.06 17.41
CA GLU A 83 -5.09 3.75 16.83
C GLU A 83 -5.15 2.62 17.87
N LEU A 84 -4.53 2.82 19.05
CA LEU A 84 -4.52 1.80 20.10
C LEU A 84 -5.91 1.59 20.71
N ALA A 85 -6.69 2.66 20.88
CA ALA A 85 -8.06 2.55 21.37
C ALA A 85 -8.92 1.72 20.41
N LEU A 86 -8.89 2.05 19.11
CA LEU A 86 -9.60 1.29 18.08
C LEU A 86 -9.12 -0.17 18.00
N MET A 87 -7.81 -0.41 18.11
CA MET A 87 -7.26 -1.75 18.14
C MET A 87 -7.79 -2.55 19.34
N TRP A 88 -7.75 -2.01 20.56
CA TRP A 88 -8.26 -2.70 21.73
C TRP A 88 -9.78 -2.92 21.66
N THR A 89 -10.54 -1.98 21.12
CA THR A 89 -11.96 -2.19 20.82
C THR A 89 -12.16 -3.38 19.88
N SER A 90 -11.38 -3.48 18.80
CA SER A 90 -11.39 -4.64 17.89
C SER A 90 -10.99 -5.96 18.57
N VAL A 91 -10.04 -5.92 19.50
CA VAL A 91 -9.64 -7.10 20.29
C VAL A 91 -10.77 -7.55 21.20
N VAL A 92 -11.43 -6.62 21.89
CA VAL A 92 -12.58 -6.94 22.78
C VAL A 92 -13.72 -7.58 21.98
N PHE A 93 -14.09 -7.01 20.82
CA PHE A 93 -15.12 -7.61 19.97
C PHE A 93 -14.75 -9.02 19.49
N SER A 94 -13.48 -9.22 19.10
CA SER A 94 -13.02 -10.55 18.70
C SER A 94 -13.02 -11.54 19.87
N ALA A 95 -12.62 -11.10 21.07
CA ALA A 95 -12.66 -11.92 22.27
C ALA A 95 -14.10 -12.32 22.66
N LEU A 96 -15.05 -11.38 22.59
CA LEU A 96 -16.46 -11.66 22.84
C LEU A 96 -17.04 -12.67 21.84
N GLY A 97 -16.71 -12.54 20.55
CA GLY A 97 -17.12 -13.50 19.53
C GLY A 97 -16.56 -14.91 19.79
N LEU A 98 -15.29 -15.00 20.20
CA LEU A 98 -14.68 -16.28 20.56
C LEU A 98 -15.31 -16.88 21.83
N ILE A 99 -15.56 -16.07 22.86
CA ILE A 99 -16.23 -16.52 24.09
C ILE A 99 -17.62 -17.06 23.75
N LEU A 100 -18.41 -16.35 22.92
CA LEU A 100 -19.72 -16.80 22.48
C LEU A 100 -19.65 -18.15 21.76
N TRP A 101 -18.67 -18.33 20.86
CA TRP A 101 -18.44 -19.59 20.17
C TRP A 101 -18.06 -20.73 21.15
N ILE A 102 -17.19 -20.47 22.12
CA ILE A 102 -16.81 -21.45 23.15
C ILE A 102 -18.03 -21.84 24.00
N THR A 103 -18.83 -20.86 24.43
CA THR A 103 -20.05 -21.11 25.20
C THR A 103 -21.06 -21.94 24.41
N LEU A 104 -21.22 -21.68 23.11
CA LEU A 104 -22.03 -22.49 22.22
C LEU A 104 -21.53 -23.94 22.16
N CYS A 105 -20.23 -24.15 21.95
CA CYS A 105 -19.62 -25.49 21.95
C CYS A 105 -19.82 -26.23 23.27
N VAL A 106 -19.61 -25.55 24.41
CA VAL A 106 -19.82 -26.14 25.74
C VAL A 106 -21.30 -26.51 25.92
N TRP A 107 -22.23 -25.61 25.58
CA TRP A 107 -23.66 -25.90 25.67
C TRP A 107 -24.06 -27.12 24.82
N LEU A 108 -23.58 -27.22 23.58
CA LEU A 108 -23.79 -28.37 22.71
C LEU A 108 -23.24 -29.68 23.29
N MET A 109 -22.22 -29.63 24.13
CA MET A 109 -21.68 -30.80 24.82
C MET A 109 -22.44 -31.14 26.11
N THR A 110 -22.93 -30.15 26.85
CA THR A 110 -23.51 -30.35 28.19
C THR A 110 -25.00 -30.63 28.19
N ASP A 111 -25.75 -30.16 27.19
CA ASP A 111 -27.20 -30.37 27.09
C ASP A 111 -27.55 -31.11 25.79
N PRO A 112 -27.56 -32.46 25.81
CA PRO A 112 -27.78 -33.26 24.60
C PRO A 112 -29.23 -33.29 24.13
N ASN A 113 -30.20 -32.98 25.00
CA ASN A 113 -31.63 -33.08 24.70
C ASN A 113 -32.40 -31.82 25.14
N PRO A 114 -32.07 -30.63 24.61
CA PRO A 114 -32.81 -29.42 24.90
C PRO A 114 -34.23 -29.51 24.32
N THR A 115 -35.16 -28.76 24.91
CA THR A 115 -36.57 -28.73 24.49
C THR A 115 -36.95 -27.41 23.83
N GLY A 116 -37.95 -27.43 22.94
CA GLY A 116 -38.47 -26.22 22.28
C GLY A 116 -37.51 -25.65 21.24
N GLU A 117 -37.42 -24.32 21.13
CA GLU A 117 -36.57 -23.62 20.15
C GLU A 117 -35.08 -23.97 20.24
N LEU A 118 -34.63 -24.38 21.44
CA LEU A 118 -33.25 -24.84 21.66
C LEU A 118 -32.96 -26.21 21.01
N ALA A 119 -33.99 -27.05 20.82
CA ALA A 119 -33.87 -28.29 20.06
C ALA A 119 -33.59 -28.02 18.58
N ASP A 120 -34.35 -27.10 17.98
CA ASP A 120 -34.16 -26.70 16.58
C ASP A 120 -32.77 -26.08 16.35
N LEU A 121 -32.31 -25.25 17.30
CA LEU A 121 -30.98 -24.66 17.24
C LEU A 121 -29.87 -25.72 17.34
N ARG A 122 -30.03 -26.71 18.23
CA ARG A 122 -29.09 -27.83 18.35
C ARG A 122 -29.06 -28.67 17.07
N GLU A 123 -30.22 -28.98 16.51
CA GLU A 123 -30.37 -29.75 15.27
C GLU A 123 -29.64 -29.03 14.11
N PHE A 124 -29.77 -27.70 14.02
CA PHE A 124 -29.02 -26.90 13.04
C PHE A 124 -27.49 -27.10 13.15
N PHE A 125 -26.94 -27.19 14.37
CA PHE A 125 -25.49 -27.31 14.59
C PHE A 125 -24.94 -28.74 14.59
N VAL A 126 -25.72 -29.74 15.03
CA VAL A 126 -25.22 -31.10 15.31
C VAL A 126 -26.09 -32.21 14.67
N GLY A 127 -27.24 -31.88 14.09
CA GLY A 127 -28.15 -32.87 13.49
C GLY A 127 -27.58 -33.59 12.26
N ASP A 128 -26.87 -32.85 11.40
CA ASP A 128 -26.16 -33.39 10.24
C ASP A 128 -24.75 -32.80 10.15
N ALA A 129 -23.74 -33.66 9.97
CA ALA A 129 -22.36 -33.25 9.76
C ALA A 129 -22.16 -32.38 8.50
N THR A 130 -23.09 -32.45 7.54
CA THR A 130 -23.08 -31.60 6.34
C THR A 130 -23.81 -30.27 6.54
N SER A 131 -24.47 -30.04 7.68
CA SER A 131 -25.20 -28.80 7.93
C SER A 131 -24.26 -27.59 7.96
N TYR A 132 -24.78 -26.41 7.61
CA TYR A 132 -24.04 -25.16 7.73
C TYR A 132 -23.58 -24.89 9.16
N GLY A 133 -24.37 -25.29 10.17
CA GLY A 133 -24.00 -25.16 11.57
C GLY A 133 -22.81 -26.05 11.95
N ALA A 134 -22.83 -27.31 11.57
CA ALA A 134 -21.71 -28.24 11.81
C ALA A 134 -20.43 -27.77 11.12
N GLN A 135 -20.53 -27.34 9.85
CA GLN A 135 -19.41 -26.77 9.10
C GLN A 135 -18.85 -25.52 9.79
N PHE A 136 -19.71 -24.62 10.28
CA PHE A 136 -19.28 -23.41 11.01
C PHE A 136 -18.47 -23.75 12.26
N LEU A 137 -18.93 -24.71 13.07
CA LEU A 137 -18.21 -25.15 14.27
C LEU A 137 -16.82 -25.71 13.95
N LEU A 138 -16.68 -26.45 12.85
CA LEU A 138 -15.39 -27.03 12.44
C LEU A 138 -14.45 -25.98 11.85
N VAL A 139 -14.96 -25.03 11.08
CA VAL A 139 -14.13 -24.06 10.34
C VAL A 139 -13.52 -23.00 11.26
N VAL A 140 -14.26 -22.47 12.24
CA VAL A 140 -13.80 -21.40 13.13
C VAL A 140 -12.41 -21.64 13.73
N PRO A 141 -12.10 -22.78 14.38
CA PRO A 141 -10.77 -23.04 14.95
C PRO A 141 -9.68 -23.26 13.89
N ILE A 142 -10.05 -23.63 12.66
CA ILE A 142 -9.12 -23.91 11.55
C ILE A 142 -8.71 -22.62 10.81
N ILE A 143 -9.54 -21.57 10.82
CA ILE A 143 -9.29 -20.29 10.12
C ILE A 143 -7.89 -19.72 10.38
N PRO A 144 -7.39 -19.59 11.63
CA PRO A 144 -6.06 -19.03 11.86
C PRO A 144 -4.94 -19.86 11.20
N VAL A 145 -5.08 -21.19 11.18
CA VAL A 145 -4.10 -22.08 10.53
C VAL A 145 -4.15 -21.90 9.02
N VAL A 146 -5.35 -21.86 8.43
CA VAL A 146 -5.52 -21.62 6.99
C VAL A 146 -4.93 -20.27 6.58
N VAL A 147 -5.24 -19.20 7.30
CA VAL A 147 -4.70 -17.87 7.03
C VAL A 147 -3.17 -17.87 7.18
N TRP A 148 -2.63 -18.58 8.18
CA TRP A 148 -1.18 -18.72 8.35
C TRP A 148 -0.53 -19.41 7.15
N VAL A 149 -1.09 -20.53 6.67
CA VAL A 149 -0.60 -21.29 5.51
C VAL A 149 -0.70 -20.47 4.22
N VAL A 150 -1.86 -19.84 3.96
CA VAL A 150 -2.05 -18.98 2.79
C VAL A 150 -1.00 -17.87 2.76
N ARG A 151 -0.74 -17.21 3.89
CA ARG A 151 0.32 -16.19 3.98
C ARG A 151 1.72 -16.76 3.77
N ALA A 152 1.98 -18.01 4.20
CA ALA A 152 3.25 -18.69 3.92
C ALA A 152 3.46 -18.88 2.42
N ILE A 153 2.43 -19.35 1.72
CA ILE A 153 2.43 -19.57 0.27
C ILE A 153 2.60 -18.24 -0.47
N LEU A 154 1.82 -17.22 -0.13
CA LEU A 154 1.94 -15.88 -0.73
C LEU A 154 3.35 -15.29 -0.54
N TYR A 155 3.95 -15.50 0.64
CA TYR A 155 5.32 -15.08 0.89
C TYR A 155 6.33 -15.88 0.06
N ALA A 156 6.14 -17.19 -0.09
CA ALA A 156 6.99 -18.03 -0.94
C ALA A 156 6.89 -17.62 -2.42
N GLN A 157 5.69 -17.37 -2.92
CA GLN A 157 5.43 -16.89 -4.29
C GLN A 157 6.09 -15.54 -4.56
N LEU A 158 5.97 -14.59 -3.62
CA LEU A 158 6.65 -13.30 -3.71
C LEU A 158 8.16 -13.51 -3.86
N ARG A 159 8.76 -14.31 -2.97
CA ARG A 159 10.21 -14.57 -3.00
C ARG A 159 10.69 -15.29 -4.25
N SER A 160 9.83 -16.10 -4.87
CA SER A 160 10.20 -16.86 -6.08
C SER A 160 10.09 -16.03 -7.36
N GLN A 161 9.38 -14.90 -7.34
CA GLN A 161 9.07 -14.10 -8.53
C GLN A 161 9.64 -12.67 -8.48
N ALA A 162 9.76 -12.09 -7.29
CA ALA A 162 10.22 -10.72 -7.10
C ALA A 162 11.76 -10.62 -7.09
N VAL A 163 12.27 -9.43 -7.40
CA VAL A 163 13.71 -9.16 -7.30
C VAL A 163 14.05 -8.70 -5.89
N GLN A 164 14.91 -9.44 -5.20
CA GLN A 164 15.35 -9.03 -3.86
C GLN A 164 16.28 -7.80 -3.94
N MET A 165 16.00 -6.78 -3.15
CA MET A 165 16.90 -5.63 -2.99
C MET A 165 18.08 -6.02 -2.10
N SER A 166 19.28 -5.61 -2.48
CA SER A 166 20.54 -5.94 -1.80
C SER A 166 21.62 -4.90 -2.16
N PRO A 167 22.82 -4.96 -1.56
CA PRO A 167 23.93 -4.11 -2.02
C PRO A 167 24.29 -4.29 -3.51
N ALA A 168 23.96 -5.43 -4.11
CA ALA A 168 24.21 -5.69 -5.53
C ALA A 168 23.00 -5.39 -6.44
N GLN A 169 21.77 -5.33 -5.90
CA GLN A 169 20.53 -5.16 -6.66
C GLN A 169 19.66 -4.07 -6.02
N PHE A 170 19.36 -2.99 -6.75
CA PHE A 170 18.65 -1.83 -6.21
C PHE A 170 19.29 -1.26 -4.92
N PRO A 171 20.61 -0.97 -4.91
CA PRO A 171 21.32 -0.57 -3.70
C PRO A 171 20.80 0.71 -3.06
N GLU A 172 20.29 1.66 -3.85
CA GLU A 172 19.68 2.90 -3.36
C GLU A 172 18.37 2.63 -2.60
N GLY A 173 17.47 1.82 -3.17
CA GLY A 173 16.23 1.40 -2.51
C GLY A 173 16.50 0.56 -1.25
N TYR A 174 17.46 -0.37 -1.32
CA TYR A 174 17.87 -1.15 -0.16
C TYR A 174 18.41 -0.25 0.97
N ARG A 175 19.21 0.76 0.64
CA ARG A 175 19.69 1.75 1.61
C ARG A 175 18.54 2.50 2.30
N MET A 176 17.53 2.94 1.55
CA MET A 176 16.35 3.60 2.13
C MET A 176 15.63 2.70 3.14
N VAL A 177 15.50 1.39 2.85
CA VAL A 177 14.91 0.42 3.78
C VAL A 177 15.75 0.27 5.05
N VAL A 178 17.07 0.14 4.90
CA VAL A 178 18.00 -0.03 6.03
C VAL A 178 18.01 1.22 6.92
N GLU A 179 18.06 2.41 6.33
CA GLU A 179 18.04 3.69 7.06
C GLU A 179 16.71 3.86 7.82
N ALA A 180 15.57 3.58 7.19
CA ALA A 180 14.27 3.60 7.86
C ALA A 180 14.20 2.56 9.00
N ALA A 181 14.68 1.34 8.77
CA ALA A 181 14.72 0.29 9.78
C ALA A 181 15.58 0.67 10.99
N GLN A 182 16.74 1.29 10.73
CA GLN A 182 17.62 1.81 11.76
C GLN A 182 16.95 2.95 12.54
N GLN A 183 16.37 3.93 11.85
CA GLN A 183 15.70 5.08 12.46
C GLN A 183 14.53 4.66 13.33
N PHE A 184 13.77 3.63 12.93
CA PHE A 184 12.64 3.13 13.70
C PHE A 184 13.01 2.08 14.75
N GLY A 185 14.30 1.76 14.87
CA GLY A 185 14.83 0.82 15.84
C GLY A 185 14.35 -0.62 15.63
N LEU A 186 14.13 -1.05 14.38
CA LEU A 186 13.81 -2.44 14.07
C LEU A 186 14.95 -3.36 14.52
N ARG A 187 14.60 -4.49 15.16
CA ARG A 187 15.58 -5.45 15.67
C ARG A 187 16.33 -6.19 14.56
N ARG A 188 15.71 -6.30 13.39
CA ARG A 188 16.26 -6.93 12.18
C ARG A 188 15.83 -6.08 10.99
N VAL A 189 16.75 -5.91 10.03
CA VAL A 189 16.42 -5.31 8.73
C VAL A 189 15.40 -6.22 8.05
N PRO A 190 14.26 -5.70 7.57
CA PRO A 190 13.28 -6.50 6.84
C PRO A 190 13.81 -6.86 5.46
N ASP A 191 13.36 -8.00 4.93
CA ASP A 191 13.61 -8.31 3.52
C ASP A 191 12.91 -7.26 2.64
N ALA A 192 13.50 -6.91 1.50
CA ALA A 192 12.95 -5.91 0.60
C ALA A 192 12.94 -6.44 -0.83
N TYR A 193 11.82 -6.24 -1.53
CA TYR A 193 11.60 -6.79 -2.87
C TYR A 193 11.08 -5.73 -3.84
N VAL A 194 11.53 -5.80 -5.09
CA VAL A 194 10.92 -5.11 -6.23
C VAL A 194 9.98 -6.09 -6.92
N VAL A 195 8.71 -5.69 -7.06
CA VAL A 195 7.68 -6.46 -7.77
C VAL A 195 7.32 -5.74 -9.06
N LEU A 196 7.07 -6.47 -10.15
CA LEU A 196 6.58 -5.85 -11.37
C LEU A 196 5.19 -5.25 -11.15
N GLY A 197 5.04 -3.93 -11.32
CA GLY A 197 3.78 -3.24 -11.04
C GLY A 197 2.83 -3.08 -12.23
N ASN A 198 3.32 -3.20 -13.48
CA ASN A 198 2.54 -3.09 -14.71
C ASN A 198 1.61 -1.85 -14.77
N GLY A 199 2.11 -0.69 -14.34
CA GLY A 199 1.34 0.56 -14.32
C GLY A 199 0.64 0.84 -12.99
N VAL A 200 0.60 -0.14 -12.08
CA VAL A 200 0.01 0.03 -10.74
C VAL A 200 1.09 0.52 -9.78
N VAL A 201 0.91 1.75 -9.31
CA VAL A 201 1.73 2.34 -8.24
C VAL A 201 1.30 1.75 -6.90
N ASN A 202 2.14 0.91 -6.30
CA ASN A 202 1.85 0.31 -5.00
C ASN A 202 3.13 -0.09 -4.25
N ALA A 203 3.07 -0.05 -2.93
CA ALA A 203 4.02 -0.71 -2.04
C ALA A 203 3.24 -1.33 -0.89
N PHE A 204 3.81 -2.36 -0.27
CA PHE A 204 3.19 -2.96 0.89
C PHE A 204 4.22 -3.59 1.84
N ALA A 205 3.89 -3.54 3.12
CA ALA A 205 4.57 -4.24 4.18
C ALA A 205 3.78 -5.49 4.58
N SER A 206 4.48 -6.60 4.83
CA SER A 206 3.85 -7.81 5.36
C SER A 206 4.84 -8.66 6.14
N GLY A 207 4.37 -9.82 6.58
CA GLY A 207 5.17 -10.74 7.37
C GLY A 207 4.55 -12.12 7.48
N HIS A 208 5.39 -13.08 7.84
CA HIS A 208 5.00 -14.44 8.15
C HIS A 208 5.81 -14.91 9.37
N GLY A 209 5.12 -15.33 10.44
CA GLY A 209 5.75 -15.58 11.74
C GLY A 209 6.42 -14.31 12.30
N PHE A 210 7.73 -14.39 12.57
CA PHE A 210 8.57 -13.24 12.98
C PHE A 210 9.29 -12.54 11.82
N ARG A 211 9.24 -13.10 10.60
CA ARG A 211 9.86 -12.49 9.42
C ARG A 211 9.02 -11.32 8.93
N ARG A 212 9.68 -10.25 8.52
CA ARG A 212 9.07 -9.00 8.06
C ARG A 212 9.70 -8.64 6.73
N PHE A 213 8.89 -8.13 5.82
CA PHE A 213 9.37 -7.70 4.52
C PHE A 213 8.55 -6.53 3.98
N VAL A 214 9.16 -5.81 3.05
CA VAL A 214 8.52 -4.79 2.23
C VAL A 214 8.61 -5.19 0.76
N ALA A 215 7.58 -4.90 -0.01
CA ALA A 215 7.55 -5.09 -1.44
C ALA A 215 7.14 -3.77 -2.09
N VAL A 216 7.89 -3.36 -3.11
CA VAL A 216 7.71 -2.07 -3.79
C VAL A 216 7.53 -2.36 -5.28
N HIS A 217 6.45 -1.85 -5.87
CA HIS A 217 6.24 -2.02 -7.30
C HIS A 217 7.28 -1.24 -8.12
N SER A 218 7.69 -1.79 -9.26
CA SER A 218 8.65 -1.18 -10.20
C SER A 218 8.27 0.24 -10.60
N ASP A 219 6.97 0.53 -10.70
CA ASP A 219 6.42 1.84 -11.03
C ASP A 219 6.83 2.94 -10.04
N LEU A 220 7.14 2.61 -8.77
CA LEU A 220 7.69 3.55 -7.79
C LEU A 220 9.18 3.86 -8.03
N PHE A 221 9.93 2.93 -8.62
CA PHE A 221 11.34 3.15 -8.99
C PHE A 221 11.47 3.93 -10.28
N GLU A 222 10.55 3.80 -11.23
CA GLU A 222 10.49 4.69 -12.40
C GLU A 222 10.21 6.15 -12.00
N VAL A 223 9.51 6.34 -10.88
CA VAL A 223 9.31 7.64 -10.24
C VAL A 223 10.54 8.07 -9.44
N GLY A 224 11.48 7.19 -9.07
CA GLY A 224 12.53 7.46 -8.08
C GLY A 224 13.97 7.09 -8.46
N GLY A 225 14.24 6.60 -9.67
CA GLY A 225 15.61 6.40 -10.18
C GLY A 225 16.30 7.74 -10.43
N ARG A 226 17.52 7.72 -10.99
CA ARG A 226 18.33 8.91 -11.36
C ARG A 226 17.60 10.05 -12.10
N ALA A 227 16.32 9.89 -12.46
CA ALA A 227 15.52 10.85 -13.18
C ALA A 227 14.26 11.44 -12.51
N ARG A 228 13.70 11.05 -11.32
CA ARG A 228 12.39 11.67 -10.93
C ARG A 228 12.09 12.12 -9.49
N ASP A 229 12.14 11.32 -8.43
CA ASP A 229 11.75 11.80 -7.08
C ASP A 229 12.19 10.82 -5.96
N PRO A 230 13.49 10.79 -5.61
CA PRO A 230 13.99 9.89 -4.57
C PRO A 230 13.39 10.14 -3.19
N GLU A 231 12.92 11.36 -2.90
CA GLU A 231 12.34 11.69 -1.60
C GLU A 231 10.91 11.16 -1.46
N ALA A 232 10.11 11.19 -2.54
CA ALA A 232 8.82 10.52 -2.56
C ALA A 232 8.95 9.00 -2.37
N LEU A 233 9.92 8.37 -3.05
CA LEU A 233 10.19 6.94 -2.87
C LEU A 233 10.65 6.64 -1.44
N ARG A 234 11.56 7.45 -0.89
CA ARG A 234 12.02 7.35 0.51
C ARG A 234 10.88 7.49 1.49
N PHE A 235 9.92 8.40 1.25
CA PHE A 235 8.71 8.54 2.06
C PHE A 235 7.87 7.25 2.01
N VAL A 236 7.60 6.70 0.83
CA VAL A 236 6.81 5.48 0.65
C VAL A 236 7.48 4.29 1.34
N ILE A 237 8.79 4.11 1.17
CA ILE A 237 9.55 3.07 1.88
C ILE A 237 9.49 3.29 3.39
N GLY A 238 9.68 4.51 3.87
CA GLY A 238 9.55 4.85 5.30
C GLY A 238 8.15 4.57 5.86
N HIS A 239 7.10 4.79 5.07
CA HIS A 239 5.73 4.45 5.40
C HIS A 239 5.55 2.93 5.55
N GLU A 240 6.01 2.13 4.58
CA GLU A 240 5.92 0.66 4.65
C GLU A 240 6.72 0.07 5.82
N VAL A 241 7.96 0.53 6.01
CA VAL A 241 8.78 0.10 7.16
C VAL A 241 8.13 0.57 8.47
N GLY A 242 7.41 1.69 8.46
CA GLY A 242 6.58 2.19 9.55
C GLY A 242 5.48 1.21 9.98
N HIS A 243 4.80 0.54 9.02
CA HIS A 243 3.84 -0.53 9.35
C HIS A 243 4.49 -1.70 10.10
N LEU A 244 5.74 -2.04 9.73
CA LEU A 244 6.51 -3.08 10.42
C LEU A 244 6.87 -2.63 11.84
N ALA A 245 7.40 -1.41 11.98
CA ALA A 245 7.84 -0.84 13.26
C ALA A 245 6.68 -0.64 14.25
N ALA A 246 5.53 -0.20 13.77
CA ALA A 246 4.31 -0.04 14.56
C ALA A 246 3.58 -1.37 14.84
N GLY A 247 4.06 -2.49 14.29
CA GLY A 247 3.50 -3.82 14.52
C GLY A 247 2.17 -4.09 13.82
N HIS A 248 1.82 -3.31 12.79
CA HIS A 248 0.54 -3.43 12.06
C HIS A 248 0.38 -4.79 11.40
N VAL A 249 1.49 -5.37 10.92
CA VAL A 249 1.51 -6.67 10.22
C VAL A 249 1.80 -7.86 11.14
N SER A 250 1.83 -7.64 12.46
CA SER A 250 2.08 -8.70 13.45
C SER A 250 1.02 -9.79 13.37
N TRP A 251 1.44 -11.05 13.29
CA TRP A 251 0.53 -12.21 13.24
C TRP A 251 -0.50 -12.18 14.38
N PHE A 252 -0.04 -12.00 15.61
CA PHE A 252 -0.90 -11.99 16.79
C PHE A 252 -1.88 -10.82 16.79
N ARG A 253 -1.44 -9.65 16.33
CA ARG A 253 -2.33 -8.49 16.22
C ARG A 253 -3.42 -8.76 15.20
N LEU A 254 -3.05 -9.30 14.03
CA LEU A 254 -3.99 -9.60 12.95
C LEU A 254 -5.03 -10.64 13.38
N VAL A 255 -4.61 -11.71 14.07
CA VAL A 255 -5.52 -12.71 14.64
C VAL A 255 -6.42 -12.08 15.71
N ALA A 256 -5.84 -11.29 16.63
CA ALA A 256 -6.60 -10.68 17.72
C ALA A 256 -7.64 -9.66 17.24
N THR A 257 -7.48 -9.07 16.06
CA THR A 257 -8.44 -8.14 15.45
C THR A 257 -9.28 -8.76 14.33
N ALA A 258 -9.11 -10.06 14.03
CA ALA A 258 -9.66 -10.68 12.83
C ALA A 258 -11.18 -10.63 12.77
N LEU A 259 -11.89 -10.97 13.84
CA LEU A 259 -13.36 -10.98 13.83
C LEU A 259 -13.92 -9.57 13.69
N ALA A 260 -13.30 -8.61 14.37
CA ALA A 260 -13.69 -7.20 14.29
C ALA A 260 -13.46 -6.55 12.90
N SER A 261 -12.73 -7.21 12.00
CA SER A 261 -12.59 -6.75 10.61
C SER A 261 -13.93 -6.67 9.86
N ASN A 262 -14.91 -7.48 10.30
CA ASN A 262 -16.26 -7.54 9.75
C ASN A 262 -17.22 -6.49 10.35
N ILE A 263 -16.79 -5.73 11.37
CA ILE A 263 -17.63 -4.69 11.98
C ILE A 263 -17.53 -3.43 11.11
N PRO A 264 -18.64 -2.99 10.48
CA PRO A 264 -18.64 -1.78 9.67
C PRO A 264 -18.12 -0.58 10.45
N LEU A 265 -17.45 0.34 9.77
CA LEU A 265 -16.82 1.55 10.35
C LEU A 265 -15.62 1.29 11.26
N LEU A 266 -15.68 0.30 12.17
CA LEU A 266 -14.60 0.03 13.13
C LEU A 266 -13.32 -0.43 12.41
N SER A 267 -13.44 -1.41 11.52
CA SER A 267 -12.29 -1.95 10.78
C SER A 267 -11.65 -0.88 9.89
N GLN A 268 -12.48 -0.11 9.19
CA GLN A 268 -12.05 0.97 8.33
C GLN A 268 -11.42 2.12 9.13
N ALA A 269 -11.99 2.47 10.29
CA ALA A 269 -11.42 3.48 11.19
C ALA A 269 -10.06 3.07 11.75
N LEU A 270 -9.91 1.80 12.18
CA LEU A 270 -8.63 1.25 12.63
C LEU A 270 -7.60 1.27 11.51
N SER A 271 -7.98 0.82 10.30
CA SER A 271 -7.13 0.84 9.11
C SER A 271 -6.64 2.27 8.82
N ARG A 272 -7.54 3.25 8.73
CA ARG A 272 -7.15 4.66 8.51
C ARG A 272 -6.27 5.23 9.64
N ALA A 273 -6.47 4.83 10.89
CA ALA A 273 -5.59 5.24 11.98
C ALA A 273 -4.17 4.65 11.84
N GLN A 274 -4.07 3.39 11.39
CA GLN A 274 -2.79 2.73 11.10
C GLN A 274 -2.07 3.39 9.93
N GLU A 275 -2.79 3.77 8.88
CA GLU A 275 -2.26 4.54 7.75
C GLU A 275 -1.69 5.89 8.20
N TYR A 276 -2.38 6.64 9.08
CA TYR A 276 -1.82 7.89 9.61
C TYR A 276 -0.58 7.67 10.48
N THR A 277 -0.52 6.57 11.23
CA THR A 277 0.70 6.18 11.95
C THR A 277 1.85 5.90 10.98
N ALA A 278 1.60 5.19 9.88
CA ALA A 278 2.60 4.93 8.85
C ALA A 278 3.01 6.21 8.09
N ASP A 279 2.07 7.11 7.81
CA ASP A 279 2.33 8.46 7.28
C ASP A 279 3.26 9.26 8.19
N ASN A 280 3.10 9.16 9.52
CA ASN A 280 4.01 9.81 10.47
C ASN A 280 5.44 9.22 10.39
N HIS A 281 5.57 7.92 10.16
CA HIS A 281 6.88 7.28 9.95
C HIS A 281 7.51 7.74 8.63
N GLY A 282 6.77 7.68 7.51
CA GLY A 282 7.23 8.19 6.23
C GLY A 282 7.67 9.65 6.30
N TYR A 283 6.88 10.51 6.95
CA TYR A 283 7.19 11.92 7.17
C TYR A 283 8.47 12.12 7.99
N SER A 284 8.73 11.27 9.00
CA SER A 284 9.92 11.41 9.84
C SER A 284 11.23 11.08 9.14
N VAL A 285 11.18 10.33 8.03
CA VAL A 285 12.34 9.96 7.21
C VAL A 285 12.53 10.93 6.04
N ALA A 286 11.43 11.34 5.39
CA ALA A 286 11.47 12.11 4.15
C ALA A 286 10.36 13.18 4.09
N PRO A 287 10.41 14.23 4.94
CA PRO A 287 9.37 15.26 4.94
C PRO A 287 9.28 16.01 3.61
N GLN A 288 10.38 16.13 2.86
CA GLN A 288 10.39 16.71 1.52
C GLN A 288 9.66 15.84 0.48
N GLY A 289 9.48 14.53 0.76
CA GLY A 289 8.80 13.59 -0.12
C GLY A 289 7.27 13.69 -0.13
N VAL A 290 6.67 14.47 0.79
CA VAL A 290 5.21 14.56 0.95
C VAL A 290 4.50 15.00 -0.33
N ALA A 291 4.99 16.07 -0.97
CA ALA A 291 4.38 16.62 -2.17
C ALA A 291 4.43 15.61 -3.33
N GLY A 292 5.59 15.00 -3.57
CA GLY A 292 5.77 13.95 -4.57
C GLY A 292 4.93 12.71 -4.29
N MET A 293 4.83 12.26 -3.03
CA MET A 293 3.99 11.12 -2.64
C MET A 293 2.50 11.40 -2.86
N ILE A 294 1.97 12.55 -2.42
CA ILE A 294 0.56 12.90 -2.65
C ILE A 294 0.27 13.03 -4.15
N GLY A 295 1.21 13.60 -4.91
CA GLY A 295 1.12 13.67 -6.36
C GLY A 295 1.09 12.29 -7.00
N LEU A 296 1.94 11.38 -6.55
CA LEU A 296 1.99 10.01 -7.02
C LEU A 296 0.69 9.24 -6.73
N LEU A 297 0.15 9.33 -5.50
CA LEU A 297 -1.09 8.64 -5.13
C LEU A 297 -2.34 9.19 -5.82
N SER A 298 -2.30 10.43 -6.29
CA SER A 298 -3.46 11.12 -6.86
C SER A 298 -3.42 11.24 -8.38
N GLY A 299 -2.25 11.51 -8.95
CA GLY A 299 -2.01 11.69 -10.39
C GLY A 299 -1.16 10.58 -11.02
N GLY A 300 -0.73 9.58 -10.25
CA GLY A 300 0.11 8.50 -10.76
C GLY A 300 1.53 8.94 -11.14
N LYS A 301 2.28 8.02 -11.74
CA LYS A 301 3.72 8.22 -12.03
C LYS A 301 4.02 9.30 -13.07
N TYR A 302 3.07 9.63 -13.96
CA TYR A 302 3.26 10.63 -15.00
C TYR A 302 2.68 11.99 -14.63
N LEU A 303 1.44 12.04 -14.13
CA LEU A 303 0.74 13.31 -13.86
C LEU A 303 0.95 13.82 -12.43
N GLY A 304 1.64 13.07 -11.56
CA GLY A 304 1.85 13.47 -10.16
C GLY A 304 2.64 14.79 -9.99
N ALA A 305 3.42 15.21 -10.99
CA ALA A 305 4.04 16.55 -11.02
C ALA A 305 3.01 17.69 -11.07
N GLN A 306 1.83 17.43 -11.65
CA GLN A 306 0.75 18.40 -11.82
C GLN A 306 -0.22 18.48 -10.63
N VAL A 307 0.07 17.74 -9.54
CA VAL A 307 -0.78 17.72 -8.35
C VAL A 307 -0.24 18.68 -7.30
N ASN A 308 -0.96 19.78 -7.09
CA ASN A 308 -0.65 20.73 -6.05
C ASN A 308 -1.09 20.23 -4.66
N LEU A 309 -0.13 20.06 -3.75
CA LEU A 309 -0.35 19.59 -2.38
C LEU A 309 -1.30 20.51 -1.61
N HIS A 310 -1.11 21.83 -1.75
CA HIS A 310 -1.91 22.82 -1.03
C HIS A 310 -3.37 22.83 -1.49
N ALA A 311 -3.62 22.72 -2.80
CA ALA A 311 -4.95 22.59 -3.37
C ALA A 311 -5.66 21.33 -2.85
N MET A 312 -4.96 20.18 -2.85
CA MET A 312 -5.49 18.91 -2.34
C MET A 312 -5.84 18.99 -0.85
N ALA A 313 -4.94 19.54 -0.04
CA ALA A 313 -5.12 19.69 1.39
C ALA A 313 -6.25 20.67 1.73
N ASP A 314 -6.36 21.80 1.04
CA ASP A 314 -7.46 22.76 1.25
C ASP A 314 -8.81 22.19 0.81
N ARG A 315 -8.84 21.42 -0.29
CA ARG A 315 -10.06 20.76 -0.76
C ARG A 315 -10.66 19.83 0.29
N ALA A 316 -9.84 19.17 1.12
CA ALA A 316 -10.28 18.35 2.25
C ALA A 316 -11.17 19.11 3.23
N THR A 317 -10.92 20.42 3.39
CA THR A 317 -11.63 21.28 4.35
C THR A 317 -12.95 21.84 3.80
N ARG A 318 -13.16 21.77 2.48
CA ARG A 318 -14.29 22.40 1.78
C ARG A 318 -15.28 21.40 1.19
N GLU A 319 -14.80 20.26 0.69
CA GLU A 319 -15.70 19.19 0.21
C GLU A 319 -16.53 18.62 1.38
N LYS A 320 -17.83 18.44 1.14
CA LYS A 320 -18.83 18.03 2.15
C LYS A 320 -20.03 17.33 1.50
N GLY A 321 -20.88 16.74 2.33
CA GLY A 321 -22.08 16.02 1.92
C GLY A 321 -22.11 14.58 2.41
N LEU A 322 -23.31 13.97 2.40
CA LEU A 322 -23.53 12.60 2.89
C LEU A 322 -22.72 11.57 2.10
N TRP A 323 -22.82 11.61 0.77
CA TRP A 323 -22.16 10.64 -0.12
C TRP A 323 -20.64 10.65 0.00
N LEU A 324 -20.04 11.83 0.20
CA LEU A 324 -18.61 11.96 0.46
C LEU A 324 -18.21 11.24 1.76
N HIS A 325 -18.99 11.41 2.83
CA HIS A 325 -18.69 10.75 4.11
C HIS A 325 -18.88 9.24 4.03
N LEU A 326 -19.90 8.75 3.33
CA LEU A 326 -20.08 7.32 3.09
C LEU A 326 -18.89 6.72 2.33
N ALA A 327 -18.39 7.41 1.30
CA ALA A 327 -17.19 6.98 0.56
C ALA A 327 -15.94 6.96 1.46
N VAL A 328 -15.73 7.99 2.29
CA VAL A 328 -14.62 8.02 3.25
C VAL A 328 -14.73 6.92 4.30
N TRP A 329 -15.93 6.66 4.82
CA TRP A 329 -16.17 5.66 5.85
C TRP A 329 -15.93 4.23 5.35
N ALA A 330 -16.24 3.97 4.07
CA ALA A 330 -15.97 2.71 3.40
C ALA A 330 -14.48 2.52 3.00
N ALA A 331 -13.68 3.59 2.98
CA ALA A 331 -12.29 3.53 2.54
C ALA A 331 -11.35 2.93 3.60
N THR A 332 -10.51 1.98 3.18
CA THR A 332 -9.46 1.34 3.99
C THR A 332 -8.29 2.27 4.27
N HIS A 333 -8.03 3.21 3.37
CA HIS A 333 -7.01 4.23 3.49
C HIS A 333 -7.66 5.61 3.65
N PRO A 334 -7.02 6.56 4.35
CA PRO A 334 -7.53 7.92 4.36
C PRO A 334 -7.49 8.48 2.93
N VAL A 335 -8.57 9.13 2.51
CA VAL A 335 -8.68 9.68 1.15
C VAL A 335 -7.55 10.70 0.90
N ASN A 336 -7.06 10.77 -0.33
CA ASN A 336 -5.86 11.55 -0.66
C ASN A 336 -5.93 13.02 -0.21
N THR A 337 -7.10 13.66 -0.25
CA THR A 337 -7.27 15.04 0.24
C THR A 337 -7.05 15.14 1.75
N TRP A 338 -7.56 14.17 2.53
CA TRP A 338 -7.40 14.14 3.99
C TRP A 338 -5.96 13.79 4.39
N ARG A 339 -5.31 12.87 3.66
CA ARG A 339 -3.87 12.59 3.83
C ARG A 339 -3.02 13.82 3.53
N ALA A 340 -3.28 14.49 2.41
CA ALA A 340 -2.61 15.73 2.04
C ALA A 340 -2.75 16.80 3.13
N HIS A 341 -3.96 16.98 3.68
CA HIS A 341 -4.22 17.91 4.78
C HIS A 341 -3.40 17.56 6.04
N ALA A 342 -3.45 16.30 6.47
CA ALA A 342 -2.75 15.84 7.68
C ALA A 342 -1.22 15.86 7.57
N LEU A 343 -0.68 15.70 6.36
CA LEU A 343 0.76 15.76 6.11
C LEU A 343 1.26 17.19 5.89
N ARG A 344 0.42 18.07 5.34
CA ARG A 344 0.71 19.50 5.22
C ARG A 344 0.63 20.22 6.57
N ASP A 345 -0.43 19.96 7.34
CA ASP A 345 -0.67 20.60 8.63
C ASP A 345 -0.49 19.60 9.78
N ARG A 346 0.72 19.58 10.35
CA ARG A 346 1.14 18.65 11.40
C ARG A 346 0.71 19.05 12.81
N ARG A 347 -0.07 20.12 12.97
CA ARG A 347 -0.51 20.63 14.29
C ARG A 347 -1.56 19.74 14.95
N ALA A 348 -2.22 18.88 14.19
CA ALA A 348 -3.22 17.94 14.68
C ALA A 348 -3.06 16.56 14.03
N PRO A 349 -3.51 15.49 14.68
CA PRO A 349 -3.60 14.18 14.06
C PRO A 349 -4.53 14.17 12.84
N GLY A 350 -4.27 13.25 11.92
CA GLY A 350 -5.10 13.02 10.75
C GLY A 350 -6.56 12.70 11.11
N ARG A 351 -7.50 13.12 10.26
CA ARG A 351 -8.93 12.93 10.52
C ARG A 351 -9.39 11.55 10.10
N ILE A 352 -10.11 10.83 10.99
CA ILE A 352 -10.58 9.46 10.72
C ILE A 352 -12.03 9.43 10.20
N MET A 353 -12.93 10.19 10.82
CA MET A 353 -14.38 10.07 10.58
C MET A 353 -15.02 11.34 10.02
N LEU A 354 -14.50 12.50 10.42
CA LEU A 354 -15.07 13.81 10.12
C LEU A 354 -14.03 14.68 9.44
N ARG A 355 -14.44 15.40 8.39
CA ARG A 355 -13.55 16.28 7.63
C ARG A 355 -12.85 17.33 8.51
N PRO A 356 -11.67 17.82 8.10
CA PRO A 356 -11.06 18.99 8.74
C PRO A 356 -11.96 20.24 8.65
N LYS A 357 -11.81 21.17 9.61
CA LYS A 357 -12.57 22.43 9.62
C LYS A 357 -12.11 23.34 8.48
N GLU A 358 -13.04 24.08 7.90
CA GLU A 358 -12.77 25.04 6.82
C GLU A 358 -11.77 26.14 7.24
N SER A 359 -11.79 26.53 8.53
CA SER A 359 -10.82 27.46 9.12
C SER A 359 -9.36 26.98 9.10
N THR A 360 -9.09 25.74 8.65
CA THR A 360 -7.73 25.19 8.51
C THR A 360 -7.22 25.23 7.06
N ALA A 361 -8.02 25.77 6.13
CA ALA A 361 -7.57 26.07 4.78
C ALA A 361 -6.49 27.16 4.81
N TRP A 362 -5.50 27.07 3.92
CA TRP A 362 -4.40 28.04 3.84
C TRP A 362 -4.64 29.10 2.76
N PHE A 363 -5.33 28.74 1.67
CA PHE A 363 -5.51 29.59 0.51
C PHE A 363 -7.00 29.82 0.21
N ALA A 364 -7.30 30.73 -0.71
CA ALA A 364 -8.65 30.91 -1.23
C ALA A 364 -9.05 29.74 -2.16
N PRO A 365 -10.35 29.39 -2.27
CA PRO A 365 -10.80 28.42 -3.26
C PRO A 365 -10.59 28.97 -4.67
N SER A 366 -9.99 28.16 -5.56
CA SER A 366 -9.82 28.49 -6.98
C SER A 366 -10.99 28.03 -7.85
N THR A 367 -11.82 27.09 -7.35
CA THR A 367 -13.01 26.58 -8.04
C THR A 367 -14.14 26.30 -7.04
N PRO A 368 -15.41 26.26 -7.50
CA PRO A 368 -16.52 25.75 -6.69
C PRO A 368 -16.26 24.32 -6.22
N THR A 369 -16.74 23.98 -5.03
CA THR A 369 -16.61 22.61 -4.49
C THR A 369 -17.61 21.66 -5.13
N GLY A 370 -17.36 20.35 -5.14
CA GLY A 370 -18.36 19.37 -5.61
C GLY A 370 -19.71 19.42 -4.87
N SER A 371 -19.72 19.98 -3.66
CA SER A 371 -20.95 20.15 -2.85
C SER A 371 -21.82 21.35 -3.24
N THR A 372 -21.34 22.29 -4.08
CA THR A 372 -22.14 23.46 -4.49
C THR A 372 -23.12 23.10 -5.59
N ALA A 373 -24.31 23.70 -5.55
CA ALA A 373 -25.34 23.53 -6.57
C ALA A 373 -24.80 23.85 -7.97
N SER A 374 -25.26 23.13 -9.00
CA SER A 374 -24.82 23.28 -10.39
C SER A 374 -25.00 24.71 -10.92
N THR A 375 -26.00 25.44 -10.44
CA THR A 375 -26.25 26.84 -10.78
C THR A 375 -25.15 27.79 -10.35
N GLY A 376 -24.31 27.40 -9.38
CA GLY A 376 -23.14 28.16 -8.94
C GLY A 376 -21.86 27.86 -9.71
N TRP A 377 -21.89 26.94 -10.68
CA TRP A 377 -20.72 26.61 -11.51
C TRP A 377 -20.62 27.56 -12.72
N PRO A 378 -19.39 27.94 -13.12
CA PRO A 378 -19.20 28.82 -14.27
C PRO A 378 -19.65 28.14 -15.57
N THR A 379 -20.20 28.91 -16.50
CA THR A 379 -20.45 28.44 -17.86
C THR A 379 -19.13 28.17 -18.59
N PRO A 380 -19.11 27.36 -19.67
CA PRO A 380 -17.89 27.13 -20.44
C PRO A 380 -17.20 28.43 -20.90
N GLY A 381 -17.97 29.44 -21.34
CA GLY A 381 -17.41 30.74 -21.73
C GLY A 381 -16.76 31.51 -20.58
N GLN A 382 -17.36 31.47 -19.38
CA GLN A 382 -16.77 32.07 -18.17
C GLN A 382 -15.50 31.32 -17.72
N ALA A 383 -15.51 30.00 -17.82
CA ALA A 383 -14.34 29.18 -17.50
C ALA A 383 -13.18 29.45 -18.47
N LEU A 384 -13.44 29.51 -19.78
CA LEU A 384 -12.44 29.86 -20.79
C LEU A 384 -11.89 31.27 -20.56
N ALA A 385 -12.74 32.27 -20.35
CA ALA A 385 -12.29 33.63 -20.04
C ALA A 385 -11.41 33.69 -18.78
N THR A 386 -11.66 32.82 -17.79
CA THR A 386 -10.81 32.71 -16.59
C THR A 386 -9.46 32.09 -16.92
N LEU A 387 -9.41 31.06 -17.78
CA LEU A 387 -8.17 30.41 -18.22
C LEU A 387 -7.32 31.33 -19.12
N ASP A 388 -7.97 32.16 -19.94
CA ASP A 388 -7.28 33.16 -20.77
C ASP A 388 -6.67 34.28 -19.91
N ALA A 389 -7.36 34.65 -18.82
CA ALA A 389 -6.93 35.73 -17.93
C ALA A 389 -5.94 35.26 -16.84
N PHE A 390 -6.05 34.02 -16.35
CA PHE A 390 -5.29 33.51 -15.21
C PHE A 390 -4.70 32.13 -15.46
N GLY A 391 -3.60 31.81 -14.78
CA GLY A 391 -3.13 30.43 -14.69
C GLY A 391 -2.24 30.16 -13.49
N PRO A 392 -1.51 29.03 -13.49
CA PRO A 392 -0.66 28.65 -12.36
C PRO A 392 0.45 29.67 -12.14
N ARG A 393 0.93 29.75 -10.90
CA ARG A 393 2.05 30.63 -10.50
C ARG A 393 3.40 30.18 -11.01
N THR A 394 3.51 28.92 -11.43
CA THR A 394 4.75 28.30 -11.89
C THR A 394 4.56 27.77 -13.30
N ASP A 395 5.53 28.02 -14.16
CA ASP A 395 5.57 27.45 -15.51
C ASP A 395 6.15 26.04 -15.45
N GLU A 396 5.27 25.07 -15.21
CA GLU A 396 5.58 23.64 -15.28
C GLU A 396 4.84 22.99 -16.47
N GLU A 397 5.53 22.10 -17.20
CA GLU A 397 5.00 21.42 -18.38
C GLU A 397 3.68 20.70 -18.06
N GLN A 398 2.60 21.16 -18.69
CA GLN A 398 1.28 20.53 -18.58
C GLN A 398 1.38 19.07 -19.07
N PHE A 399 0.71 18.14 -18.37
CA PHE A 399 0.78 16.67 -18.58
C PHE A 399 1.98 15.95 -17.95
N GLY A 400 2.68 16.62 -17.05
CA GLY A 400 3.60 15.99 -16.11
C GLY A 400 5.02 15.89 -16.65
N ARG A 401 5.81 14.96 -16.10
CA ARG A 401 7.23 14.83 -16.49
C ARG A 401 7.48 13.49 -17.17
N TYR A 402 8.25 13.45 -18.28
CA TYR A 402 8.54 12.23 -19.08
C TYR A 402 10.01 11.77 -19.10
N PRO A 403 10.32 10.47 -18.91
CA PRO A 403 11.70 10.03 -18.72
C PRO A 403 12.61 10.48 -19.87
N GLY A 404 13.82 10.93 -19.55
CA GLY A 404 14.79 11.42 -20.55
C GLY A 404 14.61 12.88 -20.97
N VAL A 405 13.65 13.61 -20.38
CA VAL A 405 13.44 15.05 -20.63
C VAL A 405 14.04 15.87 -19.46
N GLU A 406 14.78 16.92 -19.81
CA GLU A 406 15.27 17.91 -18.84
C GLU A 406 14.24 19.02 -18.63
N TYR A 407 14.11 19.46 -17.38
CA TYR A 407 13.10 20.42 -16.96
C TYR A 407 13.77 21.61 -16.28
N THR A 408 13.40 22.83 -16.69
CA THR A 408 13.88 24.08 -16.09
C THR A 408 13.28 24.33 -14.72
N ALA A 409 11.97 24.06 -14.56
CA ALA A 409 11.28 24.17 -13.28
C ALA A 409 11.69 23.03 -12.32
N PRO A 410 11.94 23.32 -11.02
CA PRO A 410 12.12 22.28 -10.01
C PRO A 410 10.88 21.38 -9.89
N ARG A 411 11.07 20.09 -9.56
CA ARG A 411 9.99 19.08 -9.51
C ARG A 411 8.82 19.43 -8.58
N ASP A 412 9.11 20.14 -7.50
CA ASP A 412 8.13 20.48 -6.45
C ASP A 412 7.64 21.92 -6.58
N ALA A 413 8.06 22.65 -7.63
CA ALA A 413 7.68 24.04 -7.84
C ALA A 413 6.16 24.19 -7.91
N LEU A 414 5.48 23.46 -8.80
CA LEU A 414 4.03 23.50 -8.87
C LEU A 414 3.38 22.81 -7.67
N ARG A 415 3.96 21.70 -7.19
CA ARG A 415 3.36 20.90 -6.11
C ARG A 415 3.24 21.67 -4.80
N LEU A 416 4.19 22.59 -4.54
CA LEU A 416 4.27 23.42 -3.34
C LEU A 416 3.91 24.89 -3.59
N ALA A 417 3.48 25.24 -4.81
CA ALA A 417 3.04 26.60 -5.12
C ALA A 417 1.75 26.97 -4.38
N ASP A 418 1.55 28.28 -4.14
CA ASP A 418 0.23 28.81 -3.81
C ASP A 418 -0.76 28.47 -4.96
N PRO A 419 -1.86 27.76 -4.66
CA PRO A 419 -2.80 27.29 -5.68
C PRO A 419 -3.73 28.39 -6.22
N THR A 420 -3.63 29.62 -5.72
CA THR A 420 -4.41 30.76 -6.25
C THR A 420 -3.92 31.15 -7.64
N PRO A 421 -4.81 31.18 -8.66
CA PRO A 421 -4.44 31.58 -10.00
C PRO A 421 -3.92 33.03 -10.04
N VAL A 422 -2.92 33.29 -10.89
CA VAL A 422 -2.36 34.62 -11.13
C VAL A 422 -2.62 35.08 -12.56
N PRO A 423 -2.72 36.40 -12.82
CA PRO A 423 -2.89 36.91 -14.17
C PRO A 423 -1.80 36.39 -15.11
N VAL A 424 -2.16 36.00 -16.33
CA VAL A 424 -1.20 35.48 -17.32
C VAL A 424 -0.11 36.51 -17.64
N THR A 425 -0.42 37.81 -17.53
CA THR A 425 0.52 38.92 -17.74
C THR A 425 1.58 39.07 -16.63
N ALA A 426 1.43 38.36 -15.50
CA ALA A 426 2.35 38.41 -14.37
C ALA A 426 3.40 37.27 -14.38
N ARG A 427 3.47 36.49 -15.46
CA ARG A 427 4.49 35.44 -15.65
C ARG A 427 5.77 36.05 -16.23
N SER A 428 6.82 36.10 -15.43
CA SER A 428 8.17 36.55 -15.83
C SER A 428 9.15 35.40 -15.80
#